data_AF-A0A0G0KWT1-F1
#
_entry.id   AF-A0A0G0KWT1-F1
#
_cell.length_a   1.000
_cell.length_b   1.000
_cell.length_c   1.000
_cell.angle_alpha   90.00
_cell.angle_beta   90.00
_cell.angle_gamma   90.00
#
_symmetry.space_group_name_H-M   'P 1'
#
loop_
_entity.id
_entity.type
_entity.pdbx_description
1 polymer ?
#
loop_
_entity_poly.entity_id
_entity_poly.type
_entity_poly.pdbx_seq_one_letter_code
_entity_poly.pdbx_strand_id
1 'polypeptide(L)'
;MKIKNMIKFSKIKTINWLKKNNVQIILFLIILLGAYLRLNDFSNLARFNADQVRDAKIVDAMLEGEFPLLGPKAGGTAFKLGPAFYYLEYFSGAIFGSTPGGIALFIPIFSIASIFLFYLFFKNIFS
;
A
#
# COMPACT_ATOMS: atom_id res chain seq x y z
N MET A 1 13.51 28.03 40.07
CA MET A 1 12.50 27.05 40.54
C MET A 1 11.33 26.84 39.57
N LYS A 2 10.76 27.89 38.93
CA LYS A 2 9.60 27.78 38.01
C LYS A 2 9.81 26.93 36.75
N ILE A 3 10.99 27.00 36.10
CA ILE A 3 11.27 26.32 34.83
C ILE A 3 11.27 24.77 34.98
N LYS A 4 11.90 24.24 36.04
CA LYS A 4 11.90 22.78 36.30
C LYS A 4 10.48 22.23 36.52
N ASN A 5 9.60 23.02 37.16
CA ASN A 5 8.20 22.62 37.38
C ASN A 5 7.38 22.64 36.08
N MET A 6 7.60 23.62 35.18
CA MET A 6 6.99 23.62 33.85
C MET A 6 7.41 22.41 33.00
N ILE A 7 8.71 22.07 33.00
CA ILE A 7 9.22 20.89 32.28
C ILE A 7 8.65 19.58 32.86
N LYS A 8 8.49 19.49 34.19
CA LYS A 8 7.87 18.33 34.84
C LYS A 8 6.38 18.22 34.46
N PHE A 9 5.66 19.33 34.44
CA PHE A 9 4.24 19.37 34.09
C PHE A 9 3.99 19.02 32.62
N SER A 10 4.83 19.52 31.71
CA SER A 10 4.76 19.15 30.29
C SER A 10 5.02 17.65 30.09
N LYS A 11 6.04 17.09 30.76
CA LYS A 11 6.32 15.64 30.72
C LYS A 11 5.14 14.80 31.22
N ILE A 12 4.50 15.17 32.33
CA ILE A 12 3.32 14.44 32.86
C ILE A 12 2.14 14.51 31.89
N LYS A 13 1.87 15.69 31.31
CA LYS A 13 0.83 15.87 30.30
C LYS A 13 1.08 15.00 29.08
N THR A 14 2.33 14.92 28.60
CA THR A 14 2.73 14.06 27.48
C THR A 14 2.52 12.58 27.81
N ILE A 15 2.95 12.11 29.00
CA ILE A 15 2.77 10.71 29.41
C ILE A 15 1.29 10.34 29.47
N ASN A 16 0.44 11.20 30.02
CA ASN A 16 -1.00 10.94 30.09
C ASN A 16 -1.64 10.90 28.70
N TRP A 17 -1.19 11.77 27.78
CA TRP A 17 -1.64 11.74 26.39
C TRP A 17 -1.23 10.45 25.67
N LEU A 18 0.02 10.00 25.86
CA LEU A 18 0.53 8.74 25.29
C LEU A 18 -0.27 7.54 25.80
N LYS A 19 -0.57 7.49 27.10
CA LYS A 19 -1.39 6.43 27.70
C LYS A 19 -2.81 6.41 27.13
N LYS A 20 -3.41 7.59 26.93
CA LYS A 20 -4.77 7.71 26.39
C LYS A 20 -4.88 7.26 24.93
N ASN A 21 -3.82 7.45 24.13
CA ASN A 21 -3.82 7.15 22.70
C ASN A 21 -2.91 5.97 22.32
N ASN A 22 -2.68 5.05 23.26
CA ASN A 22 -1.72 3.96 23.09
C ASN A 22 -2.03 3.09 21.87
N VAL A 23 -3.30 2.77 21.61
CA VAL A 23 -3.73 1.97 20.46
C VAL A 23 -3.43 2.70 19.15
N GLN A 24 -3.75 3.98 19.05
CA GLN A 24 -3.49 4.77 17.83
C GLN A 24 -1.99 4.89 17.57
N ILE A 25 -1.18 5.06 18.61
CA ILE A 25 0.28 5.12 18.50
C ILE A 25 0.84 3.78 18.03
N ILE A 26 0.40 2.67 18.62
CA ILE A 26 0.82 1.33 18.21
C ILE A 26 0.43 1.06 16.76
N LEU A 27 -0.81 1.38 16.38
CA LEU A 27 -1.27 1.24 15.00
C LEU A 27 -0.45 2.08 14.02
N PHE A 28 -0.17 3.33 14.38
CA PHE A 28 0.69 4.21 13.58
C PHE A 28 2.10 3.63 13.41
N LEU A 29 2.70 3.10 14.48
CA LEU A 29 4.01 2.44 14.41
C LEU A 29 3.98 1.18 13.53
N ILE A 30 2.91 0.38 13.58
CA ILE A 30 2.73 -0.79 12.71
C ILE A 30 2.61 -0.36 11.25
N ILE A 31 1.84 0.70 10.95
CA ILE A 31 1.71 1.24 9.60
C ILE A 31 3.06 1.76 9.10
N LEU A 32 3.81 2.50 9.93
CA LEU A 32 5.16 2.97 9.56
C LEU A 32 6.12 1.81 9.29
N LEU A 33 6.11 0.79 10.15
CA LEU A 33 6.93 -0.40 9.95
C LEU A 33 6.54 -1.15 8.67
N GLY A 34 5.24 -1.34 8.43
CA GLY A 34 4.74 -1.95 7.20
C GLY A 34 5.11 -1.16 5.96
N ALA A 35 5.02 0.17 6.02
CA ALA A 35 5.43 1.07 4.93
C ALA A 35 6.93 0.97 4.67
N TYR A 36 7.76 1.00 5.71
CA TYR A 36 9.21 0.82 5.60
C TYR A 36 9.54 -0.52 4.92
N LEU A 37 8.97 -1.63 5.40
CA LEU A 37 9.22 -2.96 4.83
C LEU A 37 8.75 -3.09 3.38
N ARG A 38 7.69 -2.37 2.97
CA ARG A 38 7.12 -2.45 1.62
C ARG A 38 7.76 -1.50 0.61
N LEU A 39 8.24 -0.33 1.05
CA LEU A 39 8.68 0.74 0.15
C LEU A 39 10.19 0.95 0.13
N ASN A 40 10.91 0.66 1.22
CA ASN A 40 12.33 1.05 1.37
C ASN A 40 13.22 0.47 0.25
N ASP A 41 12.93 -0.73 -0.21
CA ASP A 41 13.68 -1.38 -1.29
C ASP A 41 12.74 -1.95 -2.37
N PHE A 42 11.63 -1.26 -2.63
CA PHE A 42 10.58 -1.74 -3.52
C PHE A 42 11.11 -2.12 -4.91
N SER A 43 11.99 -1.29 -5.48
CA SER A 43 12.52 -1.53 -6.82
C SER A 43 13.30 -2.85 -6.96
N ASN A 44 14.02 -3.28 -5.92
CA ASN A 44 14.79 -4.53 -5.94
C ASN A 44 13.97 -5.73 -5.41
N LEU A 45 13.07 -5.50 -4.46
CA LEU A 45 12.19 -6.54 -3.91
C LEU A 45 11.05 -6.90 -4.86
N ALA A 46 10.63 -5.97 -5.73
CA ALA A 46 9.67 -6.24 -6.79
C ALA A 46 10.31 -7.14 -7.85
N ARG A 47 10.04 -8.44 -7.73
CA ARG A 47 10.52 -9.43 -8.70
C ARG A 47 9.64 -9.41 -9.95
N PHE A 48 10.23 -9.04 -11.09
CA PHE A 48 9.57 -9.06 -12.39
C PHE A 48 9.75 -10.42 -13.06
N ASN A 49 8.80 -11.33 -12.85
CA ASN A 49 8.71 -12.60 -13.55
C ASN A 49 7.81 -12.46 -14.80
N ALA A 50 7.58 -13.57 -15.48
CA ALA A 50 6.77 -13.61 -16.71
C ALA A 50 5.38 -12.98 -16.54
N ASP A 51 4.74 -13.14 -15.37
CA ASP A 51 3.45 -12.52 -15.10
C ASP A 51 3.54 -10.99 -15.05
N GLN A 52 4.48 -10.42 -14.29
CA GLN A 52 4.65 -8.97 -14.20
C GLN A 52 5.03 -8.35 -15.56
N VAL A 53 5.83 -9.07 -16.37
CA VAL A 53 6.17 -8.63 -17.73
C VAL A 53 4.93 -8.65 -18.64
N ARG A 54 4.08 -9.67 -18.54
CA ARG A 54 2.80 -9.71 -19.27
C ARG A 54 1.91 -8.55 -18.85
N ASP A 55 1.80 -8.32 -17.55
CA ASP A 55 0.92 -7.30 -16.97
C ASP A 55 1.37 -5.89 -17.41
N ALA A 56 2.68 -5.60 -17.38
CA ALA A 56 3.24 -4.36 -17.91
C ALA A 56 2.93 -4.15 -19.41
N LYS A 57 3.06 -5.19 -20.24
CA LYS A 57 2.73 -5.11 -21.68
C LYS A 57 1.25 -4.81 -21.95
N ILE A 58 0.36 -5.32 -21.11
CA ILE A 58 -1.08 -5.03 -21.21
C ILE A 58 -1.31 -3.56 -20.89
N VAL A 59 -0.65 -3.04 -19.86
CA VAL A 59 -0.74 -1.63 -19.48
C VAL A 59 -0.14 -0.71 -20.55
N ASP A 60 0.97 -1.11 -21.19
CA ASP A 60 1.54 -0.38 -22.33
C ASP A 60 0.52 -0.27 -23.48
N ALA A 61 -0.15 -1.37 -23.84
CA ALA A 61 -1.21 -1.35 -24.85
C ALA A 61 -2.40 -0.46 -24.42
N MET A 62 -2.75 -0.45 -23.14
CA MET A 62 -3.80 0.44 -22.62
C MET A 62 -3.41 1.92 -22.71
N LEU A 63 -2.14 2.27 -22.52
CA LEU A 63 -1.63 3.63 -22.71
C LEU A 63 -1.70 4.06 -24.18
N GLU A 64 -1.64 3.11 -25.11
CA GLU A 64 -1.86 3.33 -26.54
C GLU A 64 -3.35 3.39 -26.93
N GLY A 65 -4.26 3.14 -25.98
CA GLY A 65 -5.71 3.26 -26.15
C GLY A 65 -6.47 1.92 -26.20
N GLU A 66 -5.79 0.79 -26.01
CA GLU A 66 -6.42 -0.53 -26.03
C GLU A 66 -6.89 -0.94 -24.62
N PHE A 67 -8.14 -0.63 -24.27
CA PHE A 67 -8.70 -0.99 -22.95
C PHE A 67 -9.41 -2.36 -22.99
N PRO A 68 -8.83 -3.42 -22.38
CA PRO A 68 -9.38 -4.76 -22.46
C PRO A 68 -10.60 -4.92 -21.55
N LEU A 69 -11.74 -5.32 -22.12
CA LEU A 69 -12.91 -5.75 -21.32
C LEU A 69 -12.72 -7.13 -20.68
N LEU A 70 -11.77 -7.92 -21.20
CA LEU A 70 -11.37 -9.23 -20.69
C LEU A 70 -9.85 -9.26 -20.57
N GLY A 71 -9.34 -9.71 -19.42
CA GLY A 71 -7.91 -9.86 -19.20
C GLY A 71 -7.28 -11.00 -20.02
N PRO A 72 -5.96 -11.18 -19.88
CA PRO A 72 -5.21 -12.21 -20.60
C PRO A 72 -5.61 -13.60 -20.13
N LYS A 73 -5.19 -14.61 -20.91
CA LYS A 73 -5.34 -16.00 -20.51
C LYS A 73 -4.50 -16.30 -19.27
N ALA A 74 -5.09 -17.03 -18.32
CA ALA A 74 -4.37 -17.56 -17.17
C ALA A 74 -3.51 -18.75 -17.61
N GLY A 75 -2.21 -18.51 -17.77
CA GLY A 75 -1.25 -19.53 -18.22
C GLY A 75 -1.66 -20.18 -19.55
N GLY A 76 -1.49 -21.51 -19.64
CA GLY A 76 -1.85 -22.31 -20.82
C GLY A 76 -3.33 -22.68 -20.93
N THR A 77 -4.23 -22.04 -20.18
CA THR A 77 -5.65 -22.42 -20.13
C THR A 77 -6.52 -21.60 -21.09
N ALA A 78 -7.79 -21.98 -21.23
CA ALA A 78 -8.80 -21.16 -21.90
C ALA A 78 -9.40 -20.07 -20.99
N PHE A 79 -9.11 -20.10 -19.69
CA PHE A 79 -9.66 -19.16 -18.72
C PHE A 79 -9.00 -17.78 -18.87
N LYS A 80 -9.81 -16.72 -18.84
CA LYS A 80 -9.35 -15.33 -18.91
C LYS A 80 -9.48 -14.66 -17.55
N LEU A 81 -8.47 -13.89 -17.18
CA LEU A 81 -8.49 -13.07 -15.96
C LEU A 81 -9.46 -11.89 -16.12
N GLY A 82 -9.96 -11.36 -15.01
CA GLY A 82 -10.77 -10.13 -15.01
C GLY A 82 -9.91 -8.90 -15.31
N PRO A 83 -10.48 -7.83 -15.90
CA PRO A 83 -9.73 -6.65 -16.32
C PRO A 83 -9.36 -5.69 -15.17
N ALA A 84 -10.05 -5.80 -14.02
CA ALA A 84 -9.96 -4.82 -12.93
C ALA A 84 -8.54 -4.61 -12.39
N PHE A 85 -7.73 -5.67 -12.34
CA PHE A 85 -6.33 -5.58 -11.91
C PHE A 85 -5.50 -4.69 -12.85
N TYR A 86 -5.65 -4.88 -14.16
CA TYR A 86 -4.96 -4.09 -15.18
C TYR A 86 -5.39 -2.62 -15.18
N TYR A 87 -6.65 -2.34 -14.81
CA TYR A 87 -7.12 -0.96 -14.66
C TYR A 87 -6.44 -0.25 -13.48
N LEU A 88 -6.20 -0.97 -12.38
CA LEU A 88 -5.44 -0.42 -11.25
C LEU A 88 -3.97 -0.21 -11.61
N GLU A 89 -3.36 -1.15 -12.33
CA GLU A 89 -2.00 -1.02 -12.83
C GLU A 89 -1.85 0.14 -13.82
N TYR A 90 -2.80 0.31 -14.74
CA TYR A 90 -2.85 1.45 -15.64
C TYR A 90 -2.95 2.77 -14.88
N PHE A 91 -3.84 2.84 -13.88
CA PHE A 91 -3.97 4.02 -13.03
C PHE A 91 -2.67 4.32 -12.27
N SER A 92 -1.98 3.28 -11.79
CA SER A 92 -0.68 3.39 -11.14
C SER A 92 0.38 3.93 -12.12
N GLY A 93 0.47 3.37 -13.32
CA GLY A 93 1.38 3.83 -14.37
C GLY A 93 1.11 5.27 -14.81
N ALA A 94 -0.15 5.68 -14.88
CA ALA A 94 -0.53 7.04 -15.23
C ALA A 94 -0.11 8.08 -14.17
N ILE A 95 -0.12 7.71 -12.88
CA ILE A 95 0.24 8.61 -11.77
C ILE A 95 1.74 8.59 -11.46
N PHE A 96 2.34 7.39 -11.42
CA PHE A 96 3.70 7.17 -10.94
C PHE A 96 4.71 6.90 -12.08
N GLY A 97 4.26 6.91 -13.33
CA GLY A 97 5.04 6.72 -14.54
C GLY A 97 4.96 5.31 -15.11
N SER A 98 5.08 5.19 -16.43
CA SER A 98 4.96 3.95 -17.21
C SER A 98 6.16 3.00 -17.10
N THR A 99 6.93 3.07 -16.01
CA THR A 99 7.97 2.08 -15.73
C THR A 99 7.34 0.84 -15.07
N PRO A 100 7.94 -0.35 -15.18
CA PRO A 100 7.41 -1.54 -14.48
C PRO A 100 7.23 -1.33 -12.98
N GLY A 101 8.12 -0.56 -12.35
CA GLY A 101 7.99 -0.15 -10.94
C GLY A 101 6.80 0.78 -10.69
N GLY A 102 6.60 1.80 -11.54
CA GLY A 102 5.48 2.73 -11.42
C GLY A 102 4.12 2.05 -11.63
N ILE A 103 4.04 1.14 -12.61
CA ILE A 103 2.86 0.30 -12.86
C ILE A 103 2.53 -0.56 -11.64
N ALA A 104 3.53 -1.17 -11.01
CA ALA A 104 3.34 -2.04 -9.85
C ALA A 104 3.17 -1.29 -8.50
N LEU A 105 3.35 0.04 -8.46
CA LEU A 105 3.47 0.80 -7.20
C LEU A 105 2.18 0.84 -6.37
N PHE A 106 1.01 0.68 -6.98
CA PHE A 106 -0.24 0.59 -6.21
C PHE A 106 -0.26 -0.64 -5.28
N ILE A 107 0.44 -1.73 -5.61
CA ILE A 107 0.46 -2.97 -4.82
C ILE A 107 0.99 -2.73 -3.39
N PRO A 108 2.20 -2.16 -3.17
CA PRO A 108 2.65 -1.85 -1.83
C PRO A 108 1.78 -0.78 -1.14
N ILE A 109 1.22 0.19 -1.88
CA ILE A 109 0.32 1.22 -1.31
C ILE A 109 -0.93 0.57 -0.71
N PHE A 110 -1.62 -0.28 -1.49
CA PHE A 110 -2.80 -1.03 -1.02
C PHE A 110 -2.44 -2.00 0.09
N SER A 111 -1.24 -2.60 0.05
CA SER A 111 -0.77 -3.43 1.15
C SER A 111 -0.55 -2.66 2.45
N ILE A 112 -0.17 -1.38 2.39
CA ILE A 112 -0.03 -0.55 3.60
C ILE A 112 -1.41 -0.11 4.08
N ALA A 113 -2.28 0.30 3.15
CA ALA A 113 -3.67 0.69 3.44
C ALA A 113 -4.46 -0.46 4.09
N SER A 114 -4.22 -1.71 3.68
CA SER A 114 -4.90 -2.87 4.25
C SER A 114 -4.62 -3.07 5.74
N ILE A 115 -3.47 -2.64 6.27
CA ILE A 115 -3.18 -2.67 7.71
C ILE A 115 -4.25 -1.87 8.48
N PHE A 116 -4.54 -0.65 8.01
CA PHE A 116 -5.55 0.20 8.63
C PHE A 116 -6.97 -0.34 8.42
N LEU A 117 -7.28 -0.83 7.22
CA LEU A 117 -8.59 -1.42 6.92
C LEU A 117 -8.86 -2.67 7.76
N PHE A 118 -7.86 -3.54 7.95
CA PHE A 118 -8.00 -4.70 8.84
C PHE A 118 -8.17 -4.29 10.28
N TYR A 119 -7.46 -3.25 10.76
CA TYR A 119 -7.72 -2.71 12.09
C TYR A 119 -9.17 -2.25 12.24
N LEU A 120 -9.72 -1.51 11.28
CA LEU A 120 -11.13 -1.09 11.31
C LEU A 120 -12.08 -2.28 11.30
N PHE A 121 -11.81 -3.26 10.43
CA PHE A 121 -12.61 -4.48 10.32
C PHE A 121 -12.64 -5.27 11.63
N PHE A 122 -11.47 -5.54 12.23
CA PHE A 122 -11.37 -6.28 13.48
C PHE A 122 -11.91 -5.50 14.68
N LYS A 123 -11.72 -4.18 14.71
CA LYS A 123 -12.33 -3.32 15.72
C LYS A 123 -13.86 -3.42 15.66
N ASN A 124 -14.44 -3.45 14.47
CA ASN A 124 -15.90 -3.56 14.30
C ASN A 124 -16.46 -4.93 14.71
N ILE A 125 -15.66 -6.00 14.66
CA ILE A 125 -16.09 -7.36 15.00
C ILE A 125 -15.87 -7.67 16.48
N PHE A 126 -14.75 -7.22 17.06
CA PHE A 126 -14.28 -7.69 18.37
C PHE A 126 -14.33 -6.62 19.48
N SER A 127 -14.75 -5.39 19.19
CA SER A 127 -14.86 -4.29 20.17
C SER A 127 -16.22 -3.61 20.08
#